data_AF-A0A0G4P6E3-F1
#
_entry.id   AF-A0A0G4P6E3-F1
#
_cell.length_a   1.000
_cell.length_b   1.000
_cell.length_c   1.000
_cell.angle_alpha   90.00
_cell.angle_beta   90.00
_cell.angle_gamma   90.00
#
_symmetry.space_group_name_H-M   'P 1'
#
loop_
_entity.id
_entity.type
_entity.pdbx_description
1 polymer ?
#
loop_
_entity_poly.entity_id
_entity_poly.type
_entity_poly.pdbx_seq_one_letter_code
_entity_poly.pdbx_strand_id
1 'polypeptide(L)'
;MDDSTQQIRSHVMGQIRGILFGLPPDVVTGTMRILGDTPNSILDPNNYLESIRPFAWKVQDGLHQYDKNNTTRFLAVTIYPGKHSYFVVDLNNPDYDYQTAHECKTPVPVYVLRLSKRKPTIFRKPELDGQIAETLRAMHNNHGQDPLPLFDNYCDKNSYYGNPRSLQH
;
A
#
# COMPACT_ATOMS: atom_id res chain seq x y z
N MET A 1 18.27 13.26 -1.35
CA MET A 1 18.57 11.82 -1.12
C MET A 1 19.94 11.53 -1.73
N ASP A 2 20.84 10.84 -1.03
CA ASP A 2 22.20 10.55 -1.53
C ASP A 2 22.27 9.38 -2.52
N ASP A 3 23.38 9.26 -3.24
CA ASP A 3 23.58 8.25 -4.30
C ASP A 3 23.52 6.80 -3.78
N SER A 4 24.01 6.56 -2.56
CA SER A 4 23.96 5.25 -1.91
C SER A 4 22.52 4.79 -1.65
N THR A 5 21.68 5.72 -1.17
CA THR A 5 20.26 5.49 -0.95
C THR A 5 19.54 5.20 -2.26
N GLN A 6 19.86 5.93 -3.33
CA GLN A 6 19.28 5.70 -4.66
C GLN A 6 19.65 4.33 -5.25
N GLN A 7 20.90 3.88 -5.05
CA GLN A 7 21.34 2.55 -5.47
C GLN A 7 20.58 1.45 -4.72
N ILE A 8 20.47 1.56 -3.38
CA ILE A 8 19.70 0.61 -2.56
C ILE A 8 18.23 0.59 -3.01
N ARG A 9 17.63 1.77 -3.21
CA ARG A 9 16.24 1.92 -3.64
C ARG A 9 16.01 1.21 -4.98
N SER A 10 16.91 1.43 -5.94
CA SER A 10 16.87 0.80 -7.27
C SER A 10 17.01 -0.72 -7.18
N HIS A 11 17.92 -1.20 -6.34
CA HIS A 11 18.09 -2.63 -6.08
C HIS A 11 16.81 -3.29 -5.52
N VAL A 12 16.20 -2.67 -4.51
CA VAL A 12 14.94 -3.15 -3.90
C VAL A 12 13.82 -3.17 -4.95
N MET A 13 13.65 -2.09 -5.72
CA MET A 13 12.64 -2.02 -6.77
C MET A 13 12.82 -3.10 -7.84
N GLY A 14 14.06 -3.41 -8.22
CA GLY A 14 14.38 -4.45 -9.21
C GLY A 14 13.94 -5.85 -8.79
N GLN A 15 13.77 -6.11 -7.49
CA GLN A 15 13.42 -7.43 -6.96
C GLN A 15 11.90 -7.66 -6.83
N ILE A 16 11.09 -6.60 -6.79
CA ILE A 16 9.64 -6.69 -6.56
C ILE A 16 8.98 -7.65 -7.55
N ARG A 17 9.27 -7.49 -8.84
CA ARG A 17 8.65 -8.31 -9.89
C ARG A 17 8.95 -9.80 -9.71
N GLY A 18 10.21 -10.15 -9.46
CA GLY A 18 10.62 -11.55 -9.27
C GLY A 18 9.93 -12.19 -8.06
N ILE A 19 9.68 -11.40 -7.01
CA ILE A 19 8.97 -11.87 -5.82
C ILE A 19 7.49 -12.11 -6.09
N LEU A 20 6.83 -11.18 -6.80
CA LEU A 20 5.42 -11.34 -7.18
C LEU A 20 5.22 -12.55 -8.09
N PHE A 21 6.15 -12.80 -9.01
CA PHE A 21 6.11 -13.96 -9.92
C PHE A 21 6.35 -15.30 -9.21
N GLY A 22 6.89 -15.26 -7.98
CA GLY A 22 7.03 -16.45 -7.14
C GLY A 22 5.76 -16.84 -6.38
N LEU A 23 4.69 -16.03 -6.44
CA LEU A 23 3.41 -16.38 -5.84
C LEU A 23 2.67 -17.44 -6.68
N PRO A 24 1.84 -18.29 -6.05
CA PRO A 24 0.99 -19.24 -6.77
C PRO A 24 0.05 -18.54 -7.77
N PRO A 25 -0.21 -19.10 -8.97
CA PRO A 25 -1.04 -18.48 -9.99
C PRO A 25 -2.46 -18.12 -9.55
N ASP A 26 -3.08 -18.96 -8.71
CA ASP A 26 -4.40 -18.73 -8.13
C ASP A 26 -4.45 -17.50 -7.20
N VAL A 27 -3.34 -17.20 -6.54
CA VAL A 27 -3.23 -16.01 -5.67
C VAL A 27 -3.17 -14.72 -6.48
N VAL A 28 -2.38 -14.71 -7.56
CA VAL A 28 -2.13 -13.50 -8.37
C VAL A 28 -3.17 -13.26 -9.47
N THR A 29 -4.16 -14.15 -9.57
CA THR A 29 -5.37 -13.96 -10.40
C THR A 29 -6.62 -13.75 -9.54
N GLY A 30 -6.59 -14.12 -8.26
CA GLY A 30 -7.66 -13.86 -7.30
C GLY A 30 -7.66 -12.46 -6.69
N THR A 31 -8.62 -12.20 -5.81
CA THR A 31 -8.68 -10.98 -5.00
C THR A 31 -7.65 -11.02 -3.88
N MET A 32 -6.76 -10.02 -3.81
CA MET A 32 -5.85 -9.88 -2.68
C MET A 32 -5.48 -8.42 -2.41
N ARG A 33 -4.88 -8.20 -1.24
CA ARG A 33 -4.36 -6.92 -0.80
C ARG A 33 -2.88 -7.05 -0.48
N ILE A 34 -2.04 -6.26 -1.13
CA ILE A 34 -0.63 -6.17 -0.82
C ILE A 34 -0.42 -5.03 0.17
N LEU A 35 0.10 -5.37 1.36
CA LEU A 35 0.66 -4.43 2.31
C LEU A 35 2.17 -4.33 2.09
N GLY A 36 2.63 -3.24 1.48
CA GLY A 36 4.04 -2.97 1.32
C GLY A 36 4.65 -2.42 2.60
N ASP A 37 5.47 -3.22 3.28
CA ASP A 37 6.27 -2.80 4.44
C ASP A 37 7.61 -2.22 3.93
N THR A 38 7.76 -0.89 4.03
CA THR A 38 8.85 -0.13 3.39
C THR A 38 9.77 0.52 4.42
N PRO A 39 11.09 0.25 4.40
CA PRO A 39 12.03 0.91 5.30
C PRO A 39 12.08 2.42 5.07
N ASN A 40 11.93 3.22 6.13
CA ASN A 40 11.99 4.69 6.06
C ASN A 40 13.34 5.19 5.52
N SER A 41 14.41 4.42 5.73
CA SER A 41 15.75 4.75 5.23
C SER A 41 15.92 4.73 3.71
N ILE A 42 14.89 4.33 2.94
CA ILE A 42 14.89 4.38 1.47
C ILE A 42 13.78 5.30 0.92
N LEU A 43 13.15 6.07 1.81
CA LEU A 43 12.13 7.07 1.50
C LEU A 43 12.73 8.48 1.60
N ASP A 44 12.12 9.43 0.90
CA ASP A 44 12.49 10.83 1.00
C ASP A 44 11.70 11.49 2.14
N PRO A 45 12.34 11.92 3.25
CA PRO A 45 11.62 12.54 4.34
C PRO A 45 10.97 13.88 3.99
N ASN A 46 11.42 14.53 2.90
CA ASN A 46 10.81 15.76 2.41
C ASN A 46 9.63 15.50 1.47
N ASN A 47 9.48 14.26 0.99
CA ASN A 47 8.43 13.90 0.05
C ASN A 47 8.10 12.40 0.12
N TYR A 48 7.53 11.98 1.26
CA TYR A 48 7.26 10.57 1.52
C TYR A 48 6.36 9.93 0.47
N LEU A 49 5.24 10.59 0.12
CA LEU A 49 4.27 10.05 -0.83
C LEU A 49 4.90 9.80 -2.20
N GLU A 50 5.59 10.80 -2.76
CA GLU A 50 6.26 10.63 -4.06
C GLU A 50 7.40 9.60 -4.00
N SER A 51 8.08 9.48 -2.86
CA SER A 51 9.08 8.43 -2.69
C SER A 51 8.48 7.02 -2.59
N ILE A 52 7.23 6.86 -2.15
CA ILE A 52 6.56 5.56 -2.09
C ILE A 52 5.93 5.15 -3.43
N ARG A 53 5.36 6.10 -4.19
CA ARG A 53 4.66 5.86 -5.46
C ARG A 53 5.37 4.86 -6.40
N PRO A 54 6.70 4.95 -6.63
CA PRO A 54 7.37 4.00 -7.53
C PRO A 54 7.37 2.55 -7.04
N PHE A 55 7.35 2.29 -5.72
CA PHE A 55 7.23 0.92 -5.21
C PHE A 55 5.83 0.36 -5.45
N ALA A 56 4.79 1.14 -5.15
CA ALA A 56 3.41 0.77 -5.44
C ALA A 56 3.21 0.54 -6.94
N TRP A 57 3.74 1.44 -7.78
CA TRP A 57 3.70 1.27 -9.24
C TRP A 57 4.40 -0.02 -9.70
N LYS A 58 5.57 -0.36 -9.15
CA LYS A 58 6.25 -1.62 -9.48
C LYS A 58 5.45 -2.85 -9.08
N VAL A 59 4.67 -2.77 -8.00
CA VAL A 59 3.74 -3.82 -7.64
C VAL A 59 2.62 -3.92 -8.67
N GLN A 60 1.97 -2.81 -9.00
CA GLN A 60 0.88 -2.77 -9.98
C GLN A 60 1.31 -3.25 -11.38
N ASP A 61 2.44 -2.74 -11.87
CA ASP A 61 3.07 -3.12 -13.13
C ASP A 61 3.45 -4.61 -13.15
N GLY A 62 4.04 -5.11 -12.06
CA GLY A 62 4.35 -6.53 -11.93
C GLY A 62 3.11 -7.43 -12.01
N LEU A 63 2.03 -7.07 -11.30
CA LEU A 63 0.77 -7.81 -11.33
C LEU A 63 0.09 -7.75 -12.70
N HIS A 64 0.11 -6.60 -13.38
CA HIS A 64 -0.44 -6.44 -14.72
C HIS A 64 0.38 -7.20 -15.78
N GLN A 65 1.70 -7.29 -15.63
CA GLN A 65 2.54 -8.11 -16.50
C GLN A 65 2.34 -9.61 -16.27
N TYR A 66 1.93 -10.02 -15.08
CA TYR A 66 1.58 -11.40 -14.79
C TYR A 66 0.28 -11.80 -15.52
N ASP A 67 -0.77 -11.00 -15.37
CA ASP A 67 -2.02 -11.13 -16.11
C ASP A 67 -2.54 -9.74 -16.49
N LYS A 68 -2.77 -9.51 -17.79
CA LYS A 68 -3.27 -8.21 -18.30
C LYS A 68 -4.68 -7.88 -17.81
N ASN A 69 -5.44 -8.89 -17.38
CA ASN A 69 -6.78 -8.70 -16.81
C ASN A 69 -6.74 -8.25 -15.34
N ASN A 70 -5.56 -8.27 -14.71
CA ASN A 70 -5.42 -7.81 -13.34
C ASN A 70 -5.74 -6.33 -13.23
N THR A 71 -6.70 -6.03 -12.36
CA THR A 71 -7.09 -4.66 -11.99
C THR A 71 -6.49 -4.34 -10.63
N THR A 72 -5.77 -3.22 -10.54
CA THR A 72 -5.11 -2.83 -9.30
C THR A 72 -5.53 -1.44 -8.85
N ARG A 73 -5.55 -1.20 -7.54
CA ARG A 73 -5.81 0.13 -6.97
C ARG A 73 -4.82 0.44 -5.86
N PHE A 74 -4.13 1.57 -5.98
CA PHE A 74 -3.25 2.09 -4.94
C PHE A 74 -4.10 2.88 -3.93
N LEU A 75 -4.38 2.27 -2.78
CA LEU A 75 -5.41 2.75 -1.86
C LEU A 75 -4.88 3.73 -0.82
N ALA A 76 -3.77 3.41 -0.16
CA ALA A 76 -3.34 4.17 1.00
C ALA A 76 -1.83 4.12 1.22
N VAL A 77 -1.35 5.13 1.92
CA VAL A 77 0.02 5.25 2.43
C VAL A 77 -0.04 5.77 3.86
N THR A 78 0.69 5.11 4.76
CA THR A 78 0.82 5.52 6.15
C THR A 78 2.29 5.63 6.53
N ILE A 79 2.71 6.84 6.90
CA ILE A 79 4.08 7.14 7.32
C ILE A 79 4.16 7.15 8.84
N TYR A 80 5.04 6.33 9.40
CA TYR A 80 5.26 6.28 10.84
C TYR A 80 6.65 6.77 11.22
N PRO A 81 6.80 7.42 12.40
CA PRO A 81 8.12 7.64 12.97
C PRO A 81 8.82 6.30 13.21
N GLY A 82 10.13 6.28 13.02
CA GLY A 82 10.96 5.09 13.24
C GLY A 82 11.39 4.43 11.93
N LYS A 83 11.28 3.10 11.87
CA LYS A 83 12.00 2.29 10.87
C LYS A 83 11.22 2.01 9.59
N HIS A 84 9.90 1.93 9.63
CA HIS A 84 9.09 1.42 8.54
C HIS A 84 7.81 2.24 8.35
N SER A 85 7.39 2.36 7.10
CA SER A 85 6.13 2.96 6.65
C SER A 85 5.46 2.01 5.65
N TYR A 86 4.16 2.22 5.41
CA TYR A 86 3.36 1.23 4.70
C TYR A 86 2.62 1.82 3.52
N PHE A 87 2.38 0.99 2.51
CA PHE A 87 1.49 1.29 1.39
C PHE A 87 0.56 0.12 1.11
N VAL A 88 -0.61 0.38 0.55
CA VAL A 88 -1.63 -0.64 0.27
C VAL A 88 -2.03 -0.62 -1.20
N VAL A 89 -1.90 -1.77 -1.86
CA VAL A 89 -2.38 -2.00 -3.22
C VAL A 89 -3.38 -3.16 -3.21
N ASP A 90 -4.60 -2.92 -3.68
CA ASP A 90 -5.57 -3.98 -3.94
C ASP A 90 -5.40 -4.54 -5.34
N LEU A 91 -5.62 -5.84 -5.48
CA LEU A 91 -5.69 -6.60 -6.73
C LEU A 91 -7.06 -7.27 -6.84
N ASN A 92 -7.68 -7.16 -8.03
CA ASN A 92 -8.90 -7.84 -8.43
C ASN A 92 -10.00 -7.78 -7.36
N ASN A 93 -10.21 -6.58 -6.81
CA ASN A 93 -11.26 -6.30 -5.85
C ASN A 93 -12.41 -5.55 -6.56
N PRO A 94 -13.30 -6.24 -7.29
CA PRO A 94 -14.37 -5.59 -8.05
C PRO A 94 -15.37 -4.88 -7.15
N ASP A 95 -15.54 -5.36 -5.91
CA ASP A 95 -16.51 -4.84 -4.94
C ASP A 95 -16.03 -3.56 -4.22
N TYR A 96 -14.82 -3.08 -4.54
CA TYR A 96 -14.35 -1.81 -4.02
C TYR A 96 -15.13 -0.65 -4.65
N ASP A 97 -15.89 0.05 -3.80
CA ASP A 97 -16.53 1.32 -4.12
C ASP A 97 -15.98 2.42 -3.19
N TYR A 98 -15.34 3.42 -3.77
CA TYR A 98 -14.76 4.55 -3.04
C TYR A 98 -15.81 5.33 -2.22
N GLN A 99 -17.04 5.45 -2.73
CA GLN A 99 -18.09 6.24 -2.08
C GLN A 99 -18.53 5.58 -0.77
N THR A 100 -18.62 4.25 -0.75
CA THR A 100 -19.05 3.47 0.41
C THR A 100 -17.88 2.83 1.19
N ALA A 101 -16.63 3.03 0.78
CA ALA A 101 -15.46 2.39 1.39
C ALA A 101 -15.30 2.64 2.91
N HIS A 102 -15.79 3.77 3.42
CA HIS A 102 -15.83 4.11 4.85
C HIS A 102 -16.84 3.28 5.69
N GLU A 103 -17.69 2.48 5.03
CA GLU A 103 -18.63 1.55 5.66
C GLU A 103 -18.23 0.09 5.41
N CYS A 104 -17.31 -0.15 4.47
CA CYS A 104 -16.89 -1.49 4.06
C CYS A 104 -16.14 -2.22 5.17
N LYS A 105 -16.63 -3.42 5.52
CA LYS A 105 -16.05 -4.31 6.53
C LYS A 105 -15.47 -5.59 5.91
N THR A 106 -15.56 -5.74 4.60
CA THR A 106 -15.19 -6.96 3.90
C THR A 106 -13.68 -7.20 4.02
N PRO A 107 -13.25 -8.29 4.68
CA PRO A 107 -11.85 -8.65 4.74
C PRO A 107 -11.36 -9.07 3.35
N VAL A 108 -10.16 -8.64 2.98
CA VAL A 108 -9.47 -9.06 1.75
C VAL A 108 -8.21 -9.80 2.15
N PRO A 109 -7.85 -10.94 1.52
CA PRO A 109 -6.62 -11.66 1.83
C PRO A 109 -5.36 -10.77 1.74
N VAL A 110 -4.71 -10.51 2.87
CA VAL A 110 -3.52 -9.66 2.96
C VAL A 110 -2.22 -10.45 2.74
N TYR A 111 -1.40 -9.98 1.81
CA TYR A 111 -0.02 -10.40 1.61
C TYR A 111 0.92 -9.26 1.98
N VAL A 112 1.87 -9.53 2.87
CA VAL A 112 2.86 -8.53 3.29
C VAL A 112 4.05 -8.62 2.35
N LEU A 113 4.25 -7.60 1.53
CA LEU A 113 5.47 -7.39 0.77
C LEU A 113 6.47 -6.64 1.65
N ARG A 114 7.34 -7.40 2.32
CA ARG A 114 8.39 -6.84 3.18
C ARG A 114 9.56 -6.40 2.32
N LEU A 115 9.66 -5.10 2.08
CA LEU A 115 10.82 -4.51 1.42
C LEU A 115 12.00 -4.50 2.39
N SER A 116 13.16 -4.96 1.92
CA SER A 116 14.38 -4.93 2.72
C SER A 116 15.59 -4.66 1.83
N LYS A 117 16.61 -4.04 2.40
CA LYS A 117 17.86 -3.72 1.66
C LYS A 117 18.65 -4.97 1.22
N ARG A 118 18.30 -6.15 1.72
CA ARG A 118 19.03 -7.41 1.46
C ARG A 118 18.21 -8.36 0.60
N LYS A 119 17.06 -8.78 1.11
CA LYS A 119 16.18 -9.76 0.46
C LYS A 119 14.73 -9.41 0.80
N PRO A 120 14.00 -8.74 -0.11
CA PRO A 120 12.58 -8.53 0.06
C PRO A 120 11.86 -9.87 -0.02
N THR A 121 10.73 -9.98 0.67
CA THR A 121 9.92 -11.21 0.72
C THR A 121 8.45 -10.88 0.64
N ILE A 122 7.64 -11.84 0.22
CA ILE A 122 6.18 -11.76 0.27
C ILE A 122 5.63 -12.99 0.97
N PHE A 123 4.63 -12.79 1.83
CA PHE A 123 3.99 -13.89 2.55
C PHE A 123 2.56 -13.50 2.93
N ARG A 124 1.68 -14.52 3.02
CA ARG A 124 0.31 -14.37 3.47
C ARG A 124 0.27 -14.06 4.97
N LYS A 125 -0.57 -13.12 5.40
CA LYS A 125 -0.78 -12.79 6.82
C LYS A 125 -2.26 -12.63 7.18
N PRO A 126 -2.99 -13.73 7.47
CA PRO A 126 -4.45 -13.73 7.68
C PRO A 126 -4.92 -12.85 8.83
N GLU A 127 -4.09 -12.68 9.86
CA GLU A 127 -4.43 -11.87 11.02
C GLU A 127 -4.61 -10.39 10.67
N LEU A 128 -4.09 -9.95 9.52
CA LEU A 128 -4.20 -8.58 9.03
C LEU A 128 -5.42 -8.33 8.14
N ASP A 129 -6.16 -9.35 7.70
CA ASP A 129 -7.26 -9.16 6.74
C ASP A 129 -8.33 -8.20 7.26
N GLY A 130 -8.80 -8.46 8.49
CA GLY A 130 -9.76 -7.60 9.17
C GLY A 130 -9.13 -6.29 9.65
N GLN A 131 -7.88 -6.32 10.12
CA GLN A 131 -7.21 -5.14 10.64
C GLN A 131 -7.01 -4.08 9.55
N ILE A 132 -6.54 -4.47 8.36
CA ILE A 132 -6.33 -3.54 7.26
C ILE A 132 -7.66 -3.07 6.66
N ALA A 133 -8.68 -3.93 6.61
CA ALA A 133 -10.02 -3.50 6.22
C ALA A 133 -10.55 -2.38 7.15
N GLU A 134 -10.44 -2.56 8.46
CA GLU A 134 -10.87 -1.56 9.44
C GLU A 134 -10.04 -0.27 9.36
N THR A 135 -8.72 -0.38 9.18
CA THR A 135 -7.85 0.79 8.99
C THR A 135 -8.24 1.60 7.73
N LEU A 136 -8.42 0.94 6.59
CA LEU A 136 -8.82 1.62 5.35
C LEU A 136 -10.21 2.26 5.48
N ARG A 137 -11.13 1.58 6.16
CA ARG A 137 -12.47 2.10 6.46
C ARG A 137 -12.39 3.41 7.26
N ALA A 138 -11.58 3.40 8.33
CA ALA A 138 -11.33 4.59 9.13
C ALA A 138 -10.65 5.71 8.33
N MET A 139 -9.63 5.39 7.52
CA MET A 139 -8.97 6.36 6.64
C MET A 139 -9.96 7.00 5.66
N HIS A 140 -10.81 6.20 4.99
CA HIS A 140 -11.85 6.71 4.10
C HIS A 140 -12.85 7.61 4.80
N ASN A 141 -13.24 7.28 6.03
CA ASN A 141 -14.07 8.17 6.83
C ASN A 141 -13.36 9.49 7.08
N ASN A 142 -12.13 9.45 7.58
CA ASN A 142 -11.38 10.60 8.06
C ASN A 142 -10.96 11.56 6.94
N HIS A 143 -10.56 11.03 5.78
CA HIS A 143 -10.14 11.80 4.61
C HIS A 143 -11.29 12.37 3.77
N GLY A 144 -12.55 12.05 4.09
CA GLY A 144 -13.67 12.61 3.34
C GLY A 144 -13.64 12.21 1.87
N GLN A 145 -13.44 13.18 0.98
CA GLN A 145 -13.42 12.98 -0.48
C GLN A 145 -12.02 13.13 -1.09
N ASP A 146 -10.95 13.06 -0.28
CA ASP A 146 -9.59 13.14 -0.79
C ASP A 146 -9.29 12.03 -1.82
N PRO A 147 -8.59 12.35 -2.93
CA PRO A 147 -8.28 11.36 -3.95
C PRO A 147 -7.35 10.25 -3.42
N LEU A 148 -7.43 9.08 -4.05
CA LEU A 148 -6.48 8.00 -3.77
C LEU A 148 -5.05 8.32 -4.31
N PRO A 149 -4.00 7.79 -3.66
CA PRO A 149 -4.04 7.07 -2.39
C PRO A 149 -4.33 8.03 -1.21
N LEU A 150 -5.07 7.56 -0.22
CA LEU A 150 -5.20 8.27 1.06
C LEU A 150 -3.84 8.30 1.76
N PHE A 151 -3.48 9.43 2.37
CA PHE A 151 -2.13 9.65 2.87
C PHE A 151 -2.15 10.18 4.30
N ASP A 152 -1.72 9.34 5.24
CA ASP A 152 -1.49 9.73 6.63
C ASP A 152 0.01 9.85 6.90
N ASN A 153 0.43 11.00 7.44
CA ASN A 153 1.80 11.21 7.89
C ASN A 153 1.85 11.43 9.41
N TYR A 154 2.09 10.36 10.17
CA TYR A 154 2.21 10.42 11.63
C TYR A 154 3.54 11.02 12.12
N CYS A 155 4.46 11.39 11.23
CA CYS A 155 5.61 12.21 11.59
C CYS A 155 5.22 13.70 11.72
N ASP A 156 4.13 14.12 11.09
CA ASP A 156 3.62 15.48 11.18
C ASP A 156 2.65 15.60 12.38
N LYS A 157 3.05 16.39 13.38
CA LYS A 157 2.25 16.64 14.58
C LYS A 157 1.05 17.55 14.32
N ASN A 158 1.01 18.21 13.16
CA ASN A 158 -0.07 19.09 12.73
C ASN A 158 -1.00 18.41 11.73
N SER A 159 -0.92 17.09 11.55
CA SER A 159 -1.88 16.39 10.71
C SER A 159 -3.25 16.37 11.40
N TYR A 160 -4.25 16.96 10.75
CA TYR A 160 -5.65 16.95 11.20
C TYR A 160 -6.58 16.65 10.03
N TYR A 161 -7.61 15.84 10.31
CA TYR A 161 -8.65 15.54 9.34
C TYR A 161 -9.64 16.70 9.26
N GLY A 162 -9.65 17.38 8.11
CA GLY A 162 -10.46 18.57 7.93
C GLY A 162 -11.94 18.31 7.66
N ASN A 163 -12.30 17.13 7.13
CA ASN A 163 -13.67 16.85 6.70
C ASN A 163 -14.06 15.35 6.73
N PRO A 164 -14.14 14.72 7.91
CA PRO A 164 -14.60 13.33 8.00
C PRO A 164 -16.03 13.14 7.48
N ARG A 165 -16.29 12.05 6.73
CA ARG A 165 -17.61 11.72 6.17
C ARG A 165 -18.70 11.61 7.23
N SER A 166 -18.37 11.01 8.38
CA SER A 166 -19.28 10.90 9.53
C SER A 166 -19.72 12.23 10.15
N LEU A 167 -19.15 13.36 9.74
CA LEU A 167 -19.52 14.70 10.22
C LEU A 167 -20.36 15.50 9.20
N GLN A 168 -20.63 14.95 8.01
CA GLN A 168 -21.34 15.65 6.92
C GLN A 168 -22.88 15.56 7.01
N HIS A 169 -23.43 15.55 8.23
CA HIS A 169 -24.86 15.44 8.48
C HIS A 169 -25.62 16.76 8.37
#